data_AF-A0A1X7LNS3-F1
#
_entry.id   AF-A0A1X7LNS3-F1
#
_cell.length_a   1.000
_cell.length_b   1.000
_cell.length_c   1.000
_cell.angle_alpha   90.00
_cell.angle_beta   90.00
_cell.angle_gamma   90.00
#
_symmetry.space_group_name_H-M   'P 1'
#
loop_
_entity.id
_entity.type
_entity.pdbx_description
1 polymer ?
#
loop_
_entity_poly.entity_id
_entity_poly.type
_entity_poly.pdbx_seq_one_letter_code
_entity_poly.pdbx_strand_id
1 'polypeptide(L)'
;MSDIIDQASESEEWYRQVALRDFGNKNTVQGPSLIHCISCGEEIEARRRHIIPGCTQCVTCKDKEESRSRHRASARRYHNE
;
A
#
# COMPACT_ATOMS: atom_id res chain seq x y z
N MET A 1 -15.83 -36.53 -5.13
CA MET A 1 -14.46 -36.46 -5.66
C MET A 1 -14.33 -35.07 -6.22
N SER A 2 -13.55 -34.20 -5.56
CA SER A 2 -13.29 -32.86 -6.09
C SER A 2 -12.25 -32.99 -7.20
N ASP A 3 -12.54 -32.38 -8.35
CA ASP A 3 -11.65 -32.29 -9.50
C ASP A 3 -10.52 -31.29 -9.18
N ILE A 4 -9.40 -31.40 -9.89
CA ILE A 4 -8.37 -30.37 -10.02
C ILE A 4 -8.99 -28.99 -10.30
N ILE A 5 -10.08 -28.94 -11.08
CA ILE A 5 -10.83 -27.69 -11.36
C ILE A 5 -11.45 -27.10 -10.08
N ASP A 6 -12.02 -27.92 -9.21
CA ASP A 6 -12.62 -27.47 -7.96
C ASP A 6 -11.52 -26.92 -7.03
N GLN A 7 -10.39 -27.63 -6.90
CA GLN A 7 -9.25 -27.20 -6.08
C GLN A 7 -8.60 -25.91 -6.59
N ALA A 8 -8.50 -25.75 -7.91
CA ALA A 8 -7.97 -24.54 -8.52
C ALA A 8 -8.88 -23.34 -8.22
N SER A 9 -10.20 -23.52 -8.32
CA SER A 9 -11.19 -22.48 -8.03
C SER A 9 -11.14 -22.03 -6.56
N GLU A 10 -11.06 -22.98 -5.63
CA GLU A 10 -10.91 -22.70 -4.20
C GLU A 10 -9.61 -21.92 -3.91
N SER A 11 -8.52 -22.28 -4.59
CA SER A 11 -7.23 -21.62 -4.43
C SER A 11 -7.27 -20.17 -4.91
N GLU A 12 -7.84 -19.92 -6.09
CA GLU A 12 -8.00 -18.56 -6.63
C GLU A 12 -8.85 -17.67 -5.73
N GLU A 13 -9.96 -18.21 -5.21
CA GLU A 13 -10.79 -17.48 -4.26
C GLU A 13 -10.02 -17.13 -2.98
N TRP A 14 -9.25 -18.08 -2.45
CA TRP A 14 -8.42 -17.83 -1.28
C TRP A 14 -7.39 -16.73 -1.53
N TYR A 15 -6.63 -16.80 -2.64
CA TYR A 15 -5.64 -15.78 -2.98
C TYR A 15 -6.28 -14.40 -3.18
N ARG A 16 -7.45 -14.36 -3.83
CA ARG A 16 -8.21 -13.12 -4.02
C ARG A 16 -8.62 -12.50 -2.68
N GLN A 17 -9.15 -13.31 -1.77
CA GLN A 17 -9.56 -12.83 -0.44
C GLN A 17 -8.38 -12.30 0.37
N VAL A 18 -7.24 -13.00 0.33
CA VAL A 18 -6.00 -12.55 1.00
C VAL A 18 -5.53 -11.22 0.43
N ALA A 19 -5.49 -11.05 -0.89
CA ALA A 19 -5.07 -9.81 -1.52
C ALA A 19 -5.99 -8.62 -1.15
N LEU A 20 -7.30 -8.83 -1.10
CA LEU A 20 -8.27 -7.81 -0.69
C LEU A 20 -8.09 -7.42 0.79
N ARG A 21 -7.92 -8.40 1.67
CA ARG A 21 -7.66 -8.17 3.11
C ARG A 21 -6.39 -7.35 3.31
N ASP A 22 -5.30 -7.75 2.65
CA ASP A 22 -4.01 -7.09 2.79
C ASP A 22 -4.03 -5.67 2.21
N PHE A 23 -4.80 -5.44 1.14
CA PHE A 23 -5.04 -4.10 0.60
C PHE A 23 -5.81 -3.21 1.60
N GLY A 24 -6.88 -3.73 2.21
CA GLY A 24 -7.67 -3.02 3.22
C GLY A 24 -6.81 -2.57 4.41
N ASN A 25 -6.01 -3.48 4.97
CA ASN A 25 -5.17 -3.20 6.14
C ASN A 25 -4.09 -2.12 5.90
N LYS A 26 -3.57 -2.00 4.66
CA LYS A 26 -2.56 -0.98 4.32
C LYS A 26 -3.13 0.44 4.38
N ASN A 27 -4.44 0.60 4.20
CA ASN A 27 -5.08 1.90 4.08
C ASN A 27 -5.70 2.40 5.40
N THR A 28 -5.59 1.64 6.49
CA THR A 28 -6.20 1.95 7.79
C THR A 28 -5.20 2.56 8.77
N VAL A 29 -4.40 3.54 8.35
CA VAL A 29 -3.58 4.30 9.31
C VAL A 29 -4.51 5.19 10.13
N GLN A 30 -4.79 4.78 11.36
CA GLN A 30 -5.62 5.53 12.30
C GLN A 30 -4.73 6.46 13.12
N GLY A 31 -4.93 7.77 13.02
CA GLY A 31 -4.20 8.76 13.82
C GLY A 31 -4.33 10.20 13.33
N PRO A 32 -3.90 11.19 14.13
CA PRO A 32 -3.87 12.58 13.70
C PRO A 32 -2.87 12.75 12.54
N SER A 33 -3.31 13.44 11.48
CA SER A 33 -2.44 13.82 10.36
C SER A 33 -1.42 14.86 10.82
N LEU A 34 -0.17 14.74 10.36
CA LEU A 34 0.83 15.78 10.61
C LEU A 34 0.48 17.06 9.85
N ILE A 35 0.89 18.20 10.42
CA ILE A 35 0.77 19.51 9.79
C ILE A 35 1.92 19.71 8.80
N HIS A 36 3.12 19.26 9.16
CA HIS A 36 4.33 19.38 8.36
C HIS A 36 4.81 18.00 7.88
N CYS A 37 5.27 17.95 6.63
CA CYS A 37 5.82 16.75 6.02
C CYS A 37 7.15 16.36 6.70
N ILE A 38 7.29 15.09 7.10
CA ILE A 38 8.52 14.59 7.73
C ILE A 38 9.72 14.60 6.78
N SER A 39 9.49 14.49 5.46
CA SER A 39 10.59 14.39 4.48
C SER A 39 11.10 15.73 3.96
N CYS A 40 10.23 16.74 3.82
CA CYS A 40 10.62 18.04 3.25
C CYS A 40 10.34 19.23 4.17
N GLY A 41 9.61 19.04 5.28
CA GLY A 41 9.23 20.12 6.20
C GLY A 41 8.09 21.02 5.72
N GLU A 42 7.65 20.88 4.47
CA GLU A 42 6.54 21.66 3.91
C GLU A 42 5.21 21.35 4.58
N GLU A 43 4.32 22.33 4.59
CA GLU A 43 2.96 22.14 5.10
C GLU A 43 2.17 21.15 4.22
N ILE A 44 1.56 20.14 4.85
CA ILE A 44 0.72 19.16 4.16
C ILE A 44 -0.61 19.81 3.83
N GLU A 45 -1.07 19.77 2.58
CA GLU A 45 -2.36 20.35 2.17
C GLU A 45 -3.52 19.88 3.07
N ALA A 46 -4.33 20.83 3.57
CA ALA A 46 -5.46 20.53 4.46
C ALA A 46 -6.44 19.51 3.83
N ARG A 47 -6.69 19.61 2.52
CA ARG A 47 -7.50 18.65 1.76
C ARG A 47 -7.01 17.21 1.95
N ARG A 48 -5.69 17.01 1.92
CA ARG A 48 -5.07 15.69 2.12
C ARG A 48 -5.24 15.18 3.54
N ARG A 49 -5.12 16.06 4.54
CA ARG A 49 -5.30 15.71 5.97
C ARG A 49 -6.74 15.27 6.27
N HIS A 50 -7.73 15.83 5.56
CA HIS A 50 -9.15 15.46 5.69
C HIS A 50 -9.48 14.14 4.99
N ILE A 51 -8.96 13.91 3.79
CA ILE A 51 -9.26 12.69 3.01
C ILE A 51 -8.51 11.48 3.56
N ILE A 52 -7.26 11.67 3.97
CA ILE A 52 -6.36 10.61 4.45
C ILE A 52 -6.04 10.88 5.92
N PRO A 53 -6.73 10.22 6.87
CA PRO A 53 -6.34 10.29 8.27
C PRO A 53 -4.93 9.71 8.46
N GLY A 54 -4.15 10.27 9.38
CA GLY A 54 -2.79 9.81 9.66
C GLY A 54 -1.74 10.14 8.59
N CYS A 55 -2.00 11.11 7.72
CA CYS A 55 -1.05 11.51 6.68
C CYS A 55 0.23 12.11 7.29
N THR A 56 1.41 11.55 6.96
CA THR A 56 2.71 11.94 7.55
C THR A 56 3.66 12.66 6.58
N GLN A 57 3.35 12.63 5.29
CA GLN A 57 4.17 13.22 4.22
C GLN A 57 3.32 14.12 3.32
N CYS A 58 3.92 14.95 2.47
CA CYS A 58 3.22 15.65 1.39
C CYS A 58 3.06 14.72 0.17
N VAL A 59 2.20 15.13 -0.80
CA VAL A 59 1.85 14.28 -1.96
C VAL A 59 3.08 13.93 -2.79
N THR A 60 3.97 14.90 -3.00
CA THR A 60 5.18 14.76 -3.80
C THR A 60 6.18 13.81 -3.16
N CYS A 61 6.36 13.88 -1.84
CA CYS A 61 7.25 12.97 -1.11
C CYS A 61 6.69 11.55 -1.10
N LYS A 62 5.36 11.41 -0.95
CA LYS A 62 4.72 10.08 -0.97
C LYS A 62 4.83 9.41 -2.33
N ASP A 63 4.63 10.15 -3.41
CA ASP A 63 4.75 9.64 -4.78
C ASP A 63 6.19 9.16 -5.10
N LYS A 64 7.20 9.93 -4.66
CA LYS A 64 8.61 9.52 -4.76
C LYS A 64 8.89 8.24 -3.97
N GLU A 65 8.35 8.12 -2.76
CA GLU A 65 8.51 6.92 -1.92
C GLU A 65 7.89 5.69 -2.60
N GLU A 66 6.68 5.81 -3.13
CA GLU A 66 6.02 4.71 -3.85
C GLU A 66 6.78 4.31 -5.11
N SER A 67 7.22 5.28 -5.90
CA SER A 67 8.01 5.04 -7.12
C SER A 67 9.30 4.26 -6.80
N ARG A 68 10.03 4.68 -5.77
CA ARG A 68 11.23 3.98 -5.29
C ARG A 68 10.90 2.57 -4.80
N SER A 69 9.78 2.39 -4.10
CA SER A 69 9.36 1.11 -3.55
C SER A 69 8.95 0.12 -4.65
N ARG A 70 8.25 0.59 -5.69
CA ARG A 70 7.89 -0.20 -6.87
C ARG A 70 9.14 -0.72 -7.59
N HIS A 71 10.13 0.14 -7.79
CA HIS A 71 11.39 -0.23 -8.46
C HIS A 71 12.27 -1.15 -7.58
N ARG A 72 12.24 -0.99 -6.25
CA ARG A 72 12.93 -1.91 -5.33
C ARG A 72 12.29 -3.29 -5.28
N ALA A 73 10.97 -3.35 -5.35
CA ALA A 73 10.25 -4.62 -5.39
C ALA A 73 10.56 -5.41 -6.66
N SER A 74 10.69 -4.75 -7.82
CA SER A 74 11.13 -5.42 -9.05
C SER A 74 12.59 -5.85 -8.99
N ALA A 75 13.49 -5.01 -8.49
CA ALA A 75 14.91 -5.35 -8.37
C ALA A 75 15.19 -6.51 -7.39
N ARG A 76 14.44 -6.61 -6.28
CA ARG A 76 14.60 -7.72 -5.30
C ARG A 76 14.17 -9.08 -5.85
N ARG A 77 13.24 -9.12 -6.81
CA ARG A 77 12.78 -10.36 -7.43
C ARG A 77 13.89 -10.99 -8.29
N TYR A 78 14.71 -10.19 -8.96
CA TYR A 78 15.80 -10.67 -9.82
C TYR A 78 17.09 -11.03 -9.09
N HIS A 79 17.30 -10.56 -7.85
CA HIS A 79 18.55 -10.82 -7.13
C HIS A 79 18.49 -12.06 -6.20
N ASN A 80 17.31 -12.66 -6.02
CA ASN A 80 17.12 -13.91 -5.28
C ASN A 80 16.81 -15.09 -6.23
N GLU A 81 17.45 -15.10 -7.39
CA GLU A 81 17.61 -16.25 -8.28
C GLU A 81 19.10 -16.58 -8.41
#